data_AF-F8PIT3-F1
#
_entry.id   AF-F8PIT3-F1
#
_cell.length_a   1.000
_cell.length_b   1.000
_cell.length_c   1.000
_cell.angle_alpha   90.00
_cell.angle_beta   90.00
_cell.angle_gamma   90.00
#
_symmetry.space_group_name_H-M   'P 1'
#
loop_
_entity.id
_entity.type
_entity.pdbx_description
1 polymer ?
#
loop_
_entity_poly.entity_id
_entity_poly.type
_entity_poly.pdbx_seq_one_letter_code
_entity_poly.pdbx_strand_id
1 'polypeptide(L)' 'CAVFSTFNLPLVHDDATDDRLWMSVRWRHYWERDIWIVPIHRPGLVGHWTAAIIKLKTLKIHHFNSFTD' A
#
# COMPACT_ATOMS: atom_id res chain seq x y z
N CYS A 1 3.58 12.71 1.14
CA CYS A 1 3.52 11.25 1.29
C CYS A 1 2.07 10.84 1.53
N ALA A 2 1.64 9.69 1.02
CA ALA A 2 0.37 9.02 1.33
C ALA A 2 0.66 7.65 1.96
N VAL A 3 -0.16 7.23 2.92
CA VAL A 3 -0.04 5.90 3.55
C VAL A 3 -1.36 5.18 3.37
N PHE A 4 -1.32 4.05 2.67
CA PHE A 4 -2.51 3.26 2.40
C PHE A 4 -2.96 2.53 3.66
N SER A 5 -4.28 2.36 3.78
CA SER A 5 -4.85 1.52 4.83
C SER A 5 -4.37 0.08 4.66
N THR A 6 -4.15 -0.61 5.77
CA THR A 6 -3.85 -2.06 5.78
C THR A 6 -4.94 -2.91 5.16
N PHE A 7 -6.16 -2.39 5.07
CA PHE A 7 -7.31 -3.03 4.44
C PHE A 7 -7.33 -2.90 2.91
N ASN A 8 -6.56 -1.97 2.31
CA ASN A 8 -6.64 -1.72 0.88
C ASN A 8 -6.15 -2.92 0.06
N LEU A 9 -5.09 -3.61 0.49
CA LEU A 9 -4.60 -4.81 -0.22
C LEU A 9 -5.54 -6.01 -0.12
N PRO A 10 -6.07 -6.37 1.07
CA PRO A 10 -7.12 -7.38 1.17
C PRO A 10 -8.33 -7.07 0.27
N LEU A 11 -8.77 -5.82 0.21
CA LEU A 11 -9.87 -5.43 -0.68
C LEU A 11 -9.53 -5.68 -2.16
N VAL A 12 -8.32 -5.37 -2.60
CA VAL A 12 -7.87 -5.69 -3.96
C VAL A 12 -7.84 -7.21 -4.19
N HIS A 13 -7.41 -8.00 -3.21
CA HIS A 13 -7.43 -9.47 -3.30
C HIS A 13 -8.86 -10.04 -3.39
N ASP A 14 -9.84 -9.37 -2.78
CA ASP A 14 -11.25 -9.74 -2.80
C ASP A 14 -12.00 -9.11 -4.01
N ASP A 15 -11.28 -8.72 -5.07
CA ASP A 15 -11.84 -8.09 -6.29
C ASP A 15 -12.73 -6.86 -6.00
N ALA A 16 -12.37 -6.04 -5.02
CA ALA A 16 -13.06 -4.78 -4.76
C ALA A 16 -13.00 -3.87 -5.99
N THR A 17 -14.13 -3.21 -6.29
CA THR A 17 -14.21 -2.25 -7.39
C THR A 17 -13.31 -1.04 -7.16
N ASP A 18 -12.87 -0.43 -8.26
CA ASP A 18 -12.08 0.81 -8.23
C ASP A 18 -12.79 1.91 -7.43
N ASP A 19 -14.12 2.03 -7.54
CA ASP A 19 -14.91 2.99 -6.76
C ASP A 19 -14.77 2.78 -5.25
N ARG A 20 -14.77 1.51 -4.81
CA ARG A 20 -14.65 1.16 -3.39
C ARG A 20 -13.26 1.50 -2.85
N LEU A 21 -12.22 1.25 -3.64
CA LEU A 21 -10.85 1.65 -3.31
C LEU A 21 -10.70 3.18 -3.35
N TRP A 22 -11.31 3.83 -4.34
CA TRP A 22 -11.27 5.27 -4.54
C TRP A 22 -11.84 6.02 -3.34
N MET A 23 -12.93 5.54 -2.75
CA MET A 23 -13.52 6.14 -1.56
C MET A 23 -12.55 6.25 -0.37
N SER A 24 -11.61 5.31 -0.23
CA SER A 24 -10.65 5.33 0.88
C SER A 24 -9.50 6.32 0.68
N VAL A 25 -9.22 6.72 -0.56
CA VAL A 25 -8.07 7.56 -0.92
C VAL A 25 -8.43 8.96 -1.43
N ARG A 26 -9.65 9.16 -1.97
CA ARG A 26 -10.06 10.39 -2.67
C ARG A 26 -10.00 11.65 -1.84
N TRP A 27 -10.50 11.60 -0.61
CA TRP A 27 -10.59 12.76 0.27
C TRP A 27 -9.24 13.34 0.68
N ARG A 28 -8.17 12.56 0.50
CA ARG A 28 -6.80 12.94 0.87
C ARG A 28 -5.90 13.17 -0.35
N HIS A 29 -6.45 13.10 -1.55
CA HIS A 29 -5.76 13.36 -2.81
C HIS A 29 -4.44 12.57 -2.93
N TYR A 30 -4.52 11.23 -2.77
CA TYR A 30 -3.31 10.40 -2.74
C TYR A 30 -2.49 10.51 -4.04
N TRP A 31 -3.14 10.71 -5.19
CA TRP A 31 -2.49 10.93 -6.49
C TRP A 31 -1.62 12.18 -6.56
N GLU A 32 -1.82 13.16 -5.68
CA GLU A 32 -0.98 14.37 -5.61
C GLU A 32 0.27 14.15 -4.75
N ARG A 33 0.43 12.98 -4.12
CA ARG A 33 1.56 12.68 -3.24
C ARG A 33 2.65 11.93 -3.99
N ASP A 34 3.85 12.52 -4.04
CA ASP A 34 5.02 11.93 -4.72
C ASP A 34 5.51 10.58 -4.17
N ILE A 35 5.14 10.25 -2.93
CA ILE A 35 5.54 9.04 -2.22
C ILE A 35 4.29 8.37 -1.67
N TRP A 36 4.09 7.09 -1.99
CA TRP A 36 3.07 6.23 -1.42
C TRP A 36 3.72 5.14 -0.59
N ILE A 37 3.15 4.87 0.59
CA ILE A 37 3.55 3.77 1.46
C ILE A 37 2.38 2.81 1.51
N VAL A 38 2.60 1.57 1.11
CA VAL A 38 1.60 0.49 1.11
C VAL A 38 2.04 -0.58 2.11
N PRO A 39 1.38 -0.68 3.26
CA PRO A 39 1.65 -1.77 4.20
C PRO A 39 1.13 -3.09 3.65
N ILE A 40 1.97 -4.12 3.64
CA ILE A 40 1.68 -5.45 3.11
C ILE A 40 1.72 -6.44 4.28
N HIS A 41 0.57 -7.02 4.60
CA HIS A 41 0.49 -8.16 5.52
C HIS A 41 0.79 -9.45 4.75
N ARG A 42 1.78 -10.20 5.21
CA ARG A 42 2.06 -11.55 4.72
C ARG A 42 1.48 -12.56 5.71
N PRO A 43 0.39 -13.26 5.38
CA PRO A 43 -0.14 -14.30 6.23
C PRO A 43 0.85 -15.46 6.34
N GLY A 44 0.97 -16.04 7.53
CA GLY A 44 1.89 -17.11 7.87
C GLY A 44 1.70 -17.53 9.33
N LEU A 45 2.52 -18.45 9.86
CA LEU A 45 2.35 -19.00 11.21
C LEU A 45 2.33 -17.92 12.32
N VAL A 46 3.17 -16.89 12.17
CA VAL A 46 3.26 -15.74 13.08
C VAL A 46 2.68 -14.47 12.47
N GLY A 47 2.48 -14.45 11.14
CA GLY A 47 2.20 -13.23 10.37
C GLY A 47 3.42 -12.31 10.29
N HIS A 48 3.56 -11.59 9.19
CA HIS A 48 4.67 -10.66 9.01
C HIS A 48 4.25 -9.40 8.25
N TRP A 49 4.72 -8.24 8.69
CA TRP A 49 4.45 -6.97 8.04
C TRP A 49 5.67 -6.50 7.25
N THR A 50 5.42 -6.15 6.00
CA THR A 50 6.40 -5.48 5.14
C THR A 50 5.78 -4.21 4.56
N ALA A 51 6.56 -3.34 3.93
CA ALA A 51 6.04 -2.12 3.33
C ALA A 51 6.61 -1.92 1.92
N ALA A 52 5.76 -1.57 0.97
CA ALA A 52 6.19 -1.04 -0.31
C ALA A 52 6.17 0.49 -0.27
N ILE A 53 7.24 1.11 -0.75
CA ILE A 53 7.42 2.55 -0.83
C ILE A 53 7.55 2.91 -2.31
N ILE A 54 6.49 3.48 -2.87
CA ILE A 54 6.42 3.89 -4.27
C ILE A 54 6.83 5.36 -4.35
N LYS A 55 7.88 5.66 -5.11
CA LYS A 55 8.31 7.02 -5.45
C LYS A 55 7.87 7.33 -6.88
N LEU A 56 6.77 8.07 -7.01
CA LEU A 56 6.13 8.36 -8.30
C LEU A 56 7.04 9.14 -9.25
N LYS A 57 7.74 10.15 -8.73
CA LYS A 57 8.66 10.99 -9.54
C LYS A 57 9.78 10.20 -10.21
N THR A 58 10.23 9.12 -9.58
CA THR A 58 11.33 8.28 -10.08
C THR A 58 10.83 6.96 -10.68
N LEU A 59 9.52 6.70 -10.65
CA LEU A 59 8.91 5.42 -11.03
C LEU A 59 9.59 4.21 -10.37
N LYS A 60 9.96 4.37 -9.09
CA LYS A 60 10.65 3.32 -8.32
C LYS A 60 9.74 2.79 -7.23
N ILE A 61 9.78 1.48 -7.03
CA ILE A 61 9.15 0.81 -5.91
C ILE A 61 10.28 0.20 -5.07
N HIS A 62 10.36 0.63 -3.81
CA HIS A 62 11.25 0.03 -2.82
C HIS A 62 10.44 -0.89 -1.92
N HIS A 63 10.92 -2.09 -1.68
CA HIS A 63 10.32 -3.01 -0.71
C HIS A 63 11.17 -3.01 0.55
N PHE A 64 10.54 -2.74 1.69
CA PHE A 64 11.15 -2.83 3.01
C PHE A 64 10.61 -4.07 3.72
N ASN A 65 11.51 -4.90 4.20
CA ASN A 65 11.21 -6.12 4.94
C ASN A 65 12.17 -6.23 6.12
N SER A 66 11.67 -6.13 7.35
CA SER A 66 12.53 -6.17 8.54
C SER A 66 13.14 -7.54 8.85
N PHE A 67 12.70 -8.61 8.17
CA PHE A 67 13.26 -9.96 8.35
C PHE A 67 14.35 -10.28 7.33
N THR A 68 14.62 -9.38 6.38
CA THR A 68 15.67 -9.55 5.37
C THR A 68 16.43 -8.25 5.23
N ASP A 69 17.73 -8.28 5.57
CA ASP A 69 18.66 -7.16 5.32
C ASP A 69 18.77 -6.82 3.83
#